data_AF-A0A3B8WSH8-F1
#
_entry.id   AF-A0A3B8WSH8-F1
#
_cell.length_a   1.000
_cell.length_b   1.000
_cell.length_c   1.000
_cell.angle_alpha   90.00
_cell.angle_beta   90.00
_cell.angle_gamma   90.00
#
_symmetry.space_group_name_H-M   'P 1'
#
loop_
_entity.id
_entity.type
_entity.pdbx_description
1 polymer ?
#
loop_
_entity_poly.entity_id
_entity_poly.type
_entity_poly.pdbx_seq_one_letter_code
_entity_poly.pdbx_strand_id
1 'polypeptide(L)'
;LVGALTSATAGFIGMFTATKANVRTTVAASKGNIGDALSVAFFGGSIMGLTVASLGLLGIGVLYLAFGGNPETAHIIHGFGMGASVVALFSRVGGGIFTKSADVGADLVG
;
A
#
# COMPACT_ATOMS: atom_id res chain seq x y z
N LEU A 1 10.47 3.26 -14.00
CA LEU A 1 9.67 2.01 -14.17
C LEU A 1 9.75 1.10 -12.96
N VAL A 2 10.95 0.72 -12.49
CA VAL A 2 11.11 -0.15 -11.30
C VAL A 2 10.35 0.39 -10.08
N GLY A 3 10.50 1.68 -9.76
CA GLY A 3 9.76 2.32 -8.65
C GLY A 3 8.24 2.30 -8.78
N ALA A 4 7.75 2.44 -10.02
CA ALA A 4 6.32 2.37 -10.32
C ALA A 4 5.78 0.94 -10.15
N LEU A 5 6.52 -0.06 -10.61
CA LEU A 5 6.18 -1.48 -10.42
C LEU A 5 6.14 -1.85 -8.94
N THR A 6 7.18 -1.52 -8.17
CA THR A 6 7.22 -1.80 -6.73
C THR A 6 6.08 -1.12 -5.97
N SER A 7 5.74 0.12 -6.32
CA SER A 7 4.63 0.85 -5.72
C SER A 7 3.27 0.21 -6.05
N ALA A 8 3.04 -0.14 -7.32
CA ALA A 8 1.82 -0.81 -7.75
C ALA A 8 1.64 -2.19 -7.09
N THR A 9 2.71 -2.99 -7.01
CA THR A 9 2.66 -4.30 -6.36
C THR A 9 2.42 -4.19 -4.86
N ALA A 10 3.05 -3.23 -4.18
CA ALA A 10 2.85 -3.01 -2.74
C ALA A 10 1.40 -2.61 -2.45
N GLY A 11 0.84 -1.70 -3.26
CA GLY A 11 -0.56 -1.28 -3.15
C GLY A 11 -1.55 -2.43 -3.39
N PHE A 12 -1.30 -3.27 -4.40
CA PHE A 12 -2.15 -4.42 -4.70
C PHE A 12 -2.16 -5.46 -3.58
N ILE A 13 -0.98 -5.84 -3.07
CA ILE A 13 -0.85 -6.80 -1.97
C ILE A 13 -1.53 -6.24 -0.71
N GLY A 14 -1.31 -4.96 -0.39
CA GLY A 14 -1.96 -4.28 0.73
C GLY A 14 -3.49 -4.35 0.62
N MET A 15 -4.06 -3.98 -0.53
CA MET A 15 -5.50 -4.01 -0.76
C MET A 15 -6.10 -5.42 -0.69
N PHE A 16 -5.40 -6.42 -1.24
CA PHE A 16 -5.83 -7.81 -1.18
C PHE A 16 -5.85 -8.35 0.26
N THR A 17 -4.86 -8.00 1.07
CA THR A 17 -4.82 -8.39 2.48
C THR A 17 -5.88 -7.68 3.31
N ALA A 18 -6.12 -6.39 3.06
CA ALA A 18 -7.15 -5.60 3.74
C ALA A 18 -8.56 -6.14 3.49
N THR A 19 -8.91 -6.46 2.24
CA THR A 19 -10.24 -7.02 1.91
C THR A 19 -10.51 -8.34 2.62
N LYS A 20 -9.51 -9.23 2.72
CA LYS A 20 -9.63 -10.48 3.48
C LYS A 20 -9.64 -10.28 4.99
N ALA A 21 -8.86 -9.33 5.50
CA ALA A 21 -8.82 -9.01 6.93
C ALA A 21 -10.18 -8.47 7.40
N ASN A 22 -10.84 -7.60 6.62
CA ASN A 22 -12.13 -7.02 6.96
C ASN A 22 -13.19 -8.09 7.28
N VAL A 23 -13.34 -9.10 6.41
CA VAL A 23 -14.30 -10.20 6.64
C VAL A 23 -13.96 -10.98 7.91
N ARG A 24 -12.67 -11.24 8.16
CA ARG A 24 -12.22 -11.98 9.36
C ARG A 24 -12.44 -11.17 10.63
N THR A 25 -12.22 -9.86 10.60
CA THR A 25 -12.49 -8.95 11.71
C THR A 25 -13.99 -8.93 12.04
N THR A 26 -14.87 -8.86 11.04
CA THR A 26 -16.32 -8.90 11.26
C THR A 26 -16.77 -10.22 11.90
N VAL A 27 -16.23 -11.36 11.45
CA VAL A 27 -16.53 -12.67 12.05
C VAL A 27 -16.03 -12.77 13.49
N ALA A 28 -14.84 -12.24 13.79
CA ALA A 28 -14.31 -12.19 15.16
C ALA A 28 -15.17 -11.30 16.08
N ALA A 29 -15.60 -10.15 15.57
CA ALA A 29 -16.50 -9.24 16.30
C ALA A 29 -17.88 -9.87 16.55
N SER A 30 -18.43 -10.59 15.57
CA SER A 30 -19.72 -11.30 15.70
C SER A 30 -19.70 -12.40 16.76
N LYS A 31 -18.52 -12.93 17.12
CA LYS A 31 -18.36 -13.91 18.20
C LYS A 31 -18.26 -13.28 19.59
N GLY A 32 -18.41 -11.96 19.70
CA GLY A 32 -18.40 -11.21 20.96
C GLY A 32 -16.99 -10.92 21.50
N ASN A 33 -15.92 -11.31 20.81
CA ASN A 33 -14.56 -11.07 21.27
C ASN A 33 -13.93 -9.85 20.56
N ILE A 34 -14.05 -8.68 21.19
CA ILE A 34 -13.52 -7.41 20.69
C ILE A 34 -11.98 -7.42 20.67
N GLY A 35 -11.33 -8.06 21.64
CA GLY A 35 -9.87 -8.15 21.71
C GLY A 35 -9.28 -8.96 20.54
N ASP A 36 -9.93 -10.07 20.18
CA ASP A 36 -9.54 -10.85 19.02
C ASP A 36 -9.81 -10.12 17.71
N ALA A 37 -10.95 -9.41 17.61
CA ALA A 37 -11.27 -8.61 16.43
C ALA A 37 -10.23 -7.50 16.19
N LEU A 38 -9.83 -6.79 17.25
CA LEU A 38 -8.77 -5.79 17.17
C LEU A 38 -7.43 -6.41 16.76
N SER A 39 -7.08 -7.56 17.31
CA SER A 39 -5.85 -8.27 16.96
C SER A 39 -5.82 -8.64 15.47
N VAL A 40 -6.92 -9.19 14.95
CA VAL A 40 -7.05 -9.54 13.53
C VAL A 40 -6.96 -8.31 12.63
N ALA A 41 -7.63 -7.21 13.00
CA ALA A 41 -7.55 -5.95 12.26
C ALA A 41 -6.13 -5.36 12.27
N PHE A 42 -5.46 -5.40 13.42
CA PHE A 42 -4.11 -4.88 13.59
C PHE A 42 -3.07 -5.69 12.80
N PHE A 43 -3.12 -7.02 12.88
CA PHE A 43 -2.25 -7.88 12.09
C PHE A 43 -2.53 -7.75 10.59
N GLY A 44 -3.80 -7.61 10.20
CA GLY A 44 -4.19 -7.30 8.81
C GLY A 44 -3.58 -6.00 8.30
N GLY A 45 -3.64 -4.93 9.10
CA GLY A 45 -3.04 -3.63 8.77
C GLY A 45 -1.50 -3.65 8.76
N SER A 46 -0.89 -4.42 9.66
CA SER A 46 0.58 -4.56 9.78
C SER A 46 1.19 -5.14 8.51
N ILE A 47 0.51 -6.05 7.81
CA ILE A 47 0.97 -6.62 6.54
C ILE A 47 1.15 -5.53 5.49
N MET A 48 0.24 -4.56 5.41
CA MET A 48 0.35 -3.46 4.46
C MET A 48 1.58 -2.58 4.76
N GLY A 49 1.79 -2.23 6.03
CA GLY A 49 2.95 -1.43 6.45
C GLY A 49 4.29 -2.12 6.18
N LEU A 50 4.41 -3.40 6.57
CA LEU A 50 5.62 -4.19 6.39
C LEU A 50 5.94 -4.43 4.91
N THR A 51 4.91 -4.67 4.08
CA THR A 51 5.10 -4.89 2.64
C THR A 51 5.62 -3.64 1.95
N VAL A 52 5.07 -2.46 2.28
CA VAL A 52 5.53 -1.18 1.72
C VAL A 52 6.96 -0.87 2.15
N ALA A 53 7.26 -1.01 3.44
CA ALA A 53 8.60 -0.75 3.98
C ALA A 53 9.66 -1.69 3.36
N SER A 54 9.34 -2.99 3.28
CA SER A 54 10.26 -4.01 2.77
C SER A 54 10.52 -3.83 1.26
N LEU A 55 9.47 -3.63 0.46
CA LEU A 55 9.62 -3.43 -0.99
C LEU A 55 10.28 -2.10 -1.32
N GLY A 56 10.02 -1.05 -0.54
CA GLY A 56 10.70 0.24 -0.68
C GLY A 56 12.20 0.14 -0.40
N LEU A 57 12.57 -0.49 0.73
CA LEU A 57 13.97 -0.66 1.12
C LEU A 57 14.71 -1.60 0.16
N LEU A 58 14.09 -2.72 -0.23
CA LEU A 58 14.68 -3.66 -1.18
C LEU A 58 14.85 -3.02 -2.56
N GLY A 59 13.85 -2.28 -3.04
CA GLY A 59 13.92 -1.59 -4.34
C GLY A 59 15.06 -0.58 -4.41
N ILE A 60 15.20 0.26 -3.38
CA ILE A 60 16.31 1.23 -3.30
C ILE A 60 17.65 0.52 -3.07
N GLY A 61 17.68 -0.50 -2.20
CA GLY A 61 18.88 -1.25 -1.88
C GLY A 61 19.48 -1.99 -3.08
N VAL A 62 18.65 -2.63 -3.90
CA VAL A 62 19.08 -3.29 -5.14
C VAL A 62 19.62 -2.27 -6.15
N LEU A 63 18.95 -1.12 -6.29
CA LEU A 63 19.42 -0.04 -7.16
C LEU A 63 20.75 0.55 -6.69
N TYR A 64 20.92 0.69 -5.38
CA TYR A 64 22.17 1.18 -4.79
C TYR A 64 23.32 0.19 -5.02
N LEU A 65 23.10 -1.11 -4.87
CA LEU A 65 24.14 -2.13 -5.14
C LEU A 65 24.50 -2.22 -6.64
N ALA A 66 23.52 -2.05 -7.54
CA ALA A 66 23.74 -2.15 -8.98
C ALA A 66 24.41 -0.90 -9.58
N PHE A 67 24.13 0.29 -9.03
CA PHE A 67 24.49 1.58 -9.64
C PHE A 67 25.29 2.51 -8.71
N GLY A 68 25.60 2.11 -7.47
CA GLY A 68 26.26 2.95 -6.47
C GLY A 68 27.77 3.18 -6.67
N GLY A 69 28.37 2.59 -7.71
CA GLY A 69 29.81 2.69 -7.97
C GLY A 69 30.27 4.01 -8.60
N ASN A 70 29.38 4.82 -9.19
CA ASN A 70 29.75 6.05 -9.90
C ASN A 70 28.81 7.24 -9.58
N PRO A 71 29.34 8.45 -9.35
CA PRO A 71 28.54 9.66 -9.07
C PRO A 71 27.54 10.05 -10.16
N GLU A 72 27.84 9.81 -11.46
CA GLU A 72 26.90 10.06 -12.56
C GLU A 72 25.68 9.14 -12.53
N THR A 73 25.85 7.92 -12.02
CA THR A 73 24.82 6.89 -11.98
C THR A 73 23.84 7.09 -10.82
N ALA A 74 24.18 7.95 -9.86
CA ALA A 74 23.32 8.34 -8.74
C ALA A 74 22.01 9.01 -9.21
N HIS A 75 22.02 9.69 -10.36
CA HIS A 75 20.82 10.29 -10.94
C HIS A 75 19.71 9.27 -11.25
N ILE A 76 20.06 8.00 -11.49
CA ILE A 76 19.10 6.92 -11.79
C ILE A 76 18.20 6.63 -10.57
N ILE A 77 18.72 6.84 -9.35
CA ILE A 77 17.98 6.61 -8.09
C ILE A 77 16.84 7.62 -7.94
N HIS A 78 17.01 8.87 -8.40
CA HIS A 78 15.93 9.86 -8.40
C HIS A 78 14.74 9.42 -9.28
N GLY A 79 15.02 8.73 -10.39
CA GLY A 79 13.98 8.15 -11.25
C GLY A 79 13.13 7.06 -10.58
N PHE A 80 13.68 6.36 -9.59
CA PHE A 80 12.92 5.39 -8.78
C PHE A 80 11.90 6.10 -7.90
N GLY A 81 12.33 7.14 -7.16
CA GLY A 81 11.45 7.95 -6.32
C GLY A 81 10.35 8.65 -7.12
N MET A 82 10.70 9.22 -8.28
CA MET A 82 9.74 9.83 -9.21
C MET A 82 8.68 8.81 -9.65
N GLY A 83 9.10 7.62 -10.10
CA GLY A 83 8.17 6.57 -10.55
C GLY A 83 7.23 6.06 -9.46
N ALA A 84 7.74 5.86 -8.23
CA ALA A 84 6.92 5.46 -7.09
C ALA A 84 5.92 6.57 -6.71
N SER A 85 6.35 7.84 -6.76
CA SER A 85 5.51 8.99 -6.39
C SER A 85 4.36 9.21 -7.37
N VAL A 86 4.59 9.01 -8.67
CA VAL A 86 3.53 9.12 -9.69
C VAL A 86 2.43 8.07 -9.46
N VAL A 87 2.79 6.81 -9.24
CA VAL A 87 1.81 5.74 -8.95
C VAL A 87 1.07 6.01 -7.65
N ALA A 88 1.78 6.45 -6.60
CA ALA A 88 1.16 6.82 -5.34
C ALA A 88 0.17 7.98 -5.48
N LEU A 89 0.52 9.00 -6.29
CA LEU A 89 -0.34 10.14 -6.58
C LEU A 89 -1.64 9.71 -7.26
N PHE A 90 -1.56 8.91 -8.33
CA PHE A 90 -2.75 8.40 -9.01
C PHE A 90 -3.58 7.47 -8.11
N SER A 91 -2.94 6.61 -7.31
CA SER A 91 -3.64 5.70 -6.40
C SER A 91 -4.40 6.48 -5.31
N ARG A 92 -3.82 7.56 -4.79
CA ARG A 92 -4.43 8.38 -3.74
C ARG A 92 -5.52 9.31 -4.30
N VAL A 93 -5.25 9.99 -5.41
CA VAL A 93 -6.22 10.92 -6.02
C VAL A 93 -7.38 10.15 -6.64
N GLY A 94 -7.09 9.16 -7.50
CA GLY A 94 -8.12 8.33 -8.13
C GLY A 94 -8.93 7.53 -7.12
N GLY A 95 -8.25 6.88 -6.17
CA GLY A 95 -8.91 6.15 -5.08
C GLY A 95 -9.71 7.06 -4.15
N GLY A 96 -9.24 8.29 -3.89
CA GLY A 96 -9.94 9.27 -3.07
C GLY A 96 -11.22 9.76 -3.72
N ILE A 97 -11.19 10.06 -5.02
CA ILE A 97 -12.40 10.43 -5.78
C ILE A 97 -13.39 9.27 -5.77
N PHE A 98 -12.93 8.05 -6.08
CA PHE A 98 -13.80 6.87 -6.11
C PHE A 98 -14.49 6.62 -4.76
N THR A 99 -13.72 6.59 -3.67
CA THR A 99 -14.27 6.30 -2.35
C THR A 99 -15.21 7.41 -1.88
N LYS A 100 -14.88 8.69 -2.08
CA LYS A 100 -15.75 9.79 -1.65
C LYS A 100 -17.02 9.94 -2.48
N SER A 101 -16.96 9.73 -3.79
CA SER A 101 -18.16 9.72 -4.62
C SER A 101 -19.10 8.57 -4.24
N ALA A 102 -18.56 7.40 -3.92
CA ALA A 102 -19.35 6.26 -3.45
C ALA A 102 -20.00 6.52 -2.08
N ASP A 103 -19.24 7.08 -1.14
CA ASP A 103 -19.67 7.47 0.22
C ASP A 103 -20.89 8.41 0.15
N VAL A 104 -20.74 9.53 -0.58
CA VAL A 104 -21.81 10.54 -0.73
C VAL A 104 -23.03 9.97 -1.47
N GLY A 105 -22.82 9.13 -2.48
CA GLY A 105 -23.92 8.48 -3.20
C GLY A 105 -24.73 7.52 -2.32
N ALA A 106 -24.06 6.76 -1.45
CA ALA A 106 -24.71 5.85 -0.52
C ALA A 106 -25.46 6.62 0.58
N ASP A 107 -24.85 7.65 1.17
CA ASP A 107 -25.43 8.43 2.26
C ASP A 107 -26.65 9.28 1.84
N LEU A 108 -26.76 9.67 0.57
CA LEU A 108 -27.88 10.46 0.06
C LEU A 108 -29.10 9.64 -0.36
N VAL A 109 -28.91 8.36 -0.68
CA VAL A 109 -29.96 7.47 -1.19
C VAL A 109 -30.45 6.49 -0.12
N GLY A 110 -29.61 6.21 0.90
CA GLY A 110 -29.91 5.34 2.04
C GLY A 110 -30.84 5.95 3.08
#